data_AF-A0AAW0IYT9-F1
#
_entry.id   AF-A0AAW0IYT9-F1
#
_cell.length_a   1.000
_cell.length_b   1.000
_cell.length_c   1.000
_cell.angle_alpha   90.00
_cell.angle_beta   90.00
_cell.angle_gamma   90.00
#
_symmetry.space_group_name_H-M   'P 1'
#
loop_
_entity.id
_entity.type
_entity.pdbx_description
1 polymer ?
#
loop_
_entity_poly.entity_id
_entity_poly.type
_entity_poly.pdbx_seq_one_letter_code
_entity_poly.pdbx_strand_id
1 'polypeptide(L)'
;MVQRLTYRKRHSYATKSNQHRVVKTPGGKLVYQTTKKRASGPKCPVTGKRIQGIPHLRPAEYKRSRLPRNRRTVNRAYGGVLSGSAVRERFVLDHSCLFGGRAKNCEKGLEDSEDQGKASLKELRSRS
;
A
#
# COMPACT_ATOMS: atom_id res chain seq x y z
N MET A 1 -32.95 6.21 -26.38
CA MET A 1 -31.59 5.67 -26.60
C MET A 1 -30.63 6.25 -25.56
N VAL A 2 -29.72 5.45 -24.97
CA VAL A 2 -28.74 5.94 -23.99
C VAL A 2 -27.59 6.68 -24.69
N GLN A 3 -27.10 7.78 -24.11
CA GLN A 3 -26.00 8.57 -24.67
C GLN A 3 -24.69 7.74 -24.71
N ARG A 4 -24.15 7.51 -25.92
CA ARG A 4 -22.85 6.85 -26.13
C ARG A 4 -21.70 7.85 -26.04
N LEU A 5 -20.52 7.39 -25.63
CA LEU A 5 -19.35 8.23 -25.37
C LEU A 5 -18.13 7.81 -26.18
N THR A 6 -17.34 8.78 -26.60
CA THR A 6 -16.07 8.60 -27.31
C THR A 6 -14.90 9.04 -26.44
N TYR A 7 -13.74 8.39 -26.60
CA TYR A 7 -12.53 8.78 -25.87
C TYR A 7 -12.10 10.19 -26.25
N ARG A 8 -11.72 11.00 -25.25
CA ARG A 8 -11.29 12.39 -25.45
C ARG A 8 -9.80 12.54 -25.77
N LYS A 9 -9.01 11.51 -25.48
CA LYS A 9 -7.55 11.51 -25.68
C LYS A 9 -7.24 10.89 -27.05
N ARG A 10 -6.10 11.26 -27.64
CA ARG A 10 -5.60 10.69 -28.91
C ARG A 10 -5.54 9.15 -28.90
N HIS A 11 -5.24 8.53 -27.76
CA HIS A 11 -5.17 7.06 -27.67
C HIS A 11 -6.57 6.43 -27.64
N SER A 12 -6.88 5.65 -28.66
CA SER A 12 -8.17 4.95 -28.87
C SER A 12 -8.28 3.61 -28.14
N TYR A 13 -7.18 3.04 -27.65
CA TYR A 13 -7.17 1.70 -27.07
C TYR A 13 -7.54 1.67 -25.57
N ALA A 14 -8.19 0.57 -25.17
CA ALA A 14 -8.58 0.28 -23.79
C ALA A 14 -7.41 -0.28 -22.97
N THR A 15 -6.44 0.59 -22.65
CA THR A 15 -5.27 0.22 -21.85
C THR A 15 -5.45 0.59 -20.37
N LYS A 16 -4.67 -0.05 -19.47
CA LYS A 16 -4.69 0.24 -18.03
C LYS A 16 -4.37 1.71 -17.68
N SER A 17 -3.67 2.44 -18.55
CA SER A 17 -3.38 3.87 -18.37
C SER A 17 -4.50 4.78 -18.87
N ASN A 18 -5.35 4.29 -19.77
CA ASN A 18 -6.46 5.01 -20.36
C ASN A 18 -7.79 4.62 -19.68
N GLN A 19 -7.79 4.57 -18.35
CA GLN A 19 -8.99 4.31 -17.56
C GLN A 19 -9.80 5.61 -17.39
N HIS A 20 -11.11 5.53 -17.57
CA HIS A 20 -12.00 6.69 -17.53
C HIS A 20 -13.15 6.50 -16.55
N ARG A 21 -13.63 7.60 -15.99
CA ARG A 21 -14.90 7.67 -15.25
C ARG A 21 -15.90 8.46 -16.08
N VAL A 22 -17.12 7.94 -16.19
CA VAL A 22 -18.24 8.69 -16.78
C VAL A 22 -18.75 9.68 -15.73
N VAL A 23 -18.76 10.96 -16.08
CA VAL A 23 -19.21 12.05 -15.21
C VAL A 23 -20.28 12.86 -15.95
N LYS A 24 -21.38 13.21 -15.25
CA LYS A 24 -22.36 14.19 -15.72
C LYS A 24 -21.79 15.59 -15.51
N THR A 25 -21.68 16.36 -16.59
CA THR A 25 -21.29 17.76 -16.50
C THR A 25 -22.48 18.62 -16.05
N PRO A 26 -22.24 19.83 -15.53
CA PRO A 26 -23.32 20.76 -15.17
C PRO A 26 -24.29 21.04 -16.34
N GLY A 27 -23.81 21.00 -17.58
CA GLY A 27 -24.64 21.13 -18.79
C GLY A 27 -25.43 19.87 -19.17
N GLY A 28 -25.58 18.90 -18.25
CA GLY A 28 -26.38 17.69 -18.44
C GLY A 28 -25.80 16.63 -19.37
N LYS A 29 -24.57 16.81 -19.87
CA LYS A 29 -23.93 15.89 -20.83
C LYS A 29 -23.08 14.85 -20.09
N LEU A 30 -23.15 13.58 -20.50
CA LEU A 30 -22.21 12.55 -20.05
C LEU A 30 -20.86 12.72 -20.77
N VAL A 31 -19.76 12.69 -20.01
CA VAL A 31 -18.40 12.87 -20.55
C VAL A 31 -17.41 11.94 -19.83
N TYR A 32 -16.44 11.39 -20.57
CA TYR A 32 -15.30 10.69 -19.97
C TYR A 32 -14.30 11.65 -19.33
N GLN A 33 -13.96 11.39 -18.08
CA GLN A 33 -12.82 12.00 -17.40
C GLN A 33 -11.73 10.96 -17.16
N THR A 34 -10.49 11.29 -17.53
CA THR A 34 -9.34 10.41 -17.33
C THR A 34 -9.07 10.22 -15.85
N THR A 35 -9.03 8.96 -15.43
CA THR A 35 -8.65 8.60 -14.07
C THR A 35 -7.20 8.15 -14.01
N LYS A 36 -6.53 8.51 -12.92
CA LYS A 36 -5.18 8.04 -12.62
C LYS A 36 -5.25 6.60 -12.11
N LYS A 37 -4.29 5.75 -12.47
CA LYS A 37 -4.17 4.40 -11.89
C LYS A 37 -4.07 4.52 -10.36
N ARG A 38 -4.78 3.62 -9.66
CA ARG A 38 -4.70 3.52 -8.20
C ARG A 38 -3.27 3.17 -7.78
N ALA A 39 -2.75 3.88 -6.80
CA ALA A 39 -1.42 3.64 -6.26
C ALA A 39 -1.48 2.60 -5.13
N SER A 40 -0.49 1.73 -5.09
CA SER A 40 -0.19 0.94 -3.89
C SER A 40 0.50 1.84 -2.88
N GLY A 41 0.03 1.83 -1.63
CA GLY A 41 0.68 2.55 -0.54
C GLY A 41 2.01 1.89 -0.11
N PRO A 42 2.81 2.57 0.72
CA PRO A 42 4.06 2.05 1.23
C PRO A 42 3.81 0.84 2.15
N LYS A 43 4.58 -0.23 1.92
CA LYS A 43 4.48 -1.49 2.66
C LYS A 43 5.76 -1.71 3.46
N CYS A 44 5.62 -2.38 4.60
CA CYS A 44 6.75 -2.89 5.37
C CYS A 44 7.41 -4.04 4.58
N PRO A 45 8.75 -4.07 4.43
CA PRO A 45 9.44 -5.16 3.75
C PRO A 45 9.39 -6.48 4.53
N VAL A 46 9.36 -6.43 5.87
CA VAL A 46 9.34 -7.65 6.72
C VAL A 46 7.93 -8.23 6.80
N THR A 47 6.96 -7.43 7.23
CA THR A 47 5.61 -7.93 7.49
C THR A 47 4.71 -7.93 6.25
N GLY A 48 5.10 -7.26 5.16
CA GLY A 48 4.25 -7.02 3.98
C GLY A 48 3.02 -6.12 4.23
N LYS A 49 2.72 -5.81 5.50
CA LYS A 49 1.61 -4.95 5.93
C LYS A 49 1.84 -3.50 5.49
N ARG A 50 0.74 -2.81 5.19
CA ARG A 50 0.74 -1.37 4.88
C ARG A 50 1.18 -0.56 6.10
N ILE A 51 1.94 0.50 5.87
CA ILE A 51 2.33 1.41 6.94
C ILE A 51 1.15 2.32 7.27
N GLN A 52 0.70 2.27 8.52
CA GLN A 52 -0.38 3.09 9.02
C GLN A 52 0.06 4.55 9.16
N GLY A 53 -0.85 5.48 8.89
CA GLY A 53 -0.62 6.93 9.01
C GLY A 53 -0.07 7.62 7.76
N ILE A 54 0.28 6.86 6.71
CA ILE A 54 0.79 7.42 5.45
C ILE A 54 -0.26 7.27 4.33
N PRO A 55 -0.61 8.33 3.58
CA PRO A 55 -1.66 8.30 2.57
C PRO A 55 -1.24 7.53 1.32
N HIS A 56 -2.16 6.80 0.68
CA HIS A 56 -1.86 5.99 -0.50
C HIS A 56 -1.97 6.85 -1.77
N LEU A 57 -0.85 7.44 -2.19
CA LEU A 57 -0.81 8.38 -3.31
C LEU A 57 0.21 7.96 -4.36
N ARG A 58 0.14 8.55 -5.56
CA ARG A 58 1.15 8.28 -6.59
C ARG A 58 2.49 8.94 -6.23
N PRO A 59 3.64 8.40 -6.68
CA PRO A 59 4.95 8.99 -6.38
C PRO A 59 5.07 10.48 -6.75
N ALA A 60 4.41 10.92 -7.82
CA ALA A 60 4.37 12.33 -8.22
C ALA A 60 3.61 13.23 -7.24
N GLU A 61 2.69 12.68 -6.43
CA GLU A 61 1.95 13.40 -5.40
C GLU A 61 2.73 13.48 -4.09
N TYR A 62 3.60 12.51 -3.80
CA TYR A 62 4.54 12.52 -2.65
C TYR A 62 5.64 13.60 -2.70
N LYS A 63 5.72 14.36 -3.79
CA LYS A 63 6.69 15.45 -3.92
C LYS A 63 6.50 16.50 -2.83
N ARG A 64 7.62 17.08 -2.38
CA ARG A 64 7.68 18.08 -1.29
C ARG A 64 6.81 19.32 -1.55
N SER A 65 6.56 19.66 -2.81
CA SER A 65 5.70 20.79 -3.21
C SER A 65 4.20 20.55 -2.99
N ARG A 66 3.75 19.30 -2.90
CA ARG A 66 2.32 18.94 -2.77
C ARG A 66 1.96 18.42 -1.38
N LEU A 67 2.89 17.73 -0.72
CA LEU A 67 2.68 17.16 0.60
C LEU A 67 3.73 17.62 1.62
N PRO A 68 3.29 18.10 2.79
CA PRO A 68 4.20 18.42 3.89
C PRO A 68 4.88 17.15 4.46
N ARG A 69 5.92 17.33 5.27
CA ARG A 69 6.72 16.20 5.82
C ARG A 69 5.90 15.32 6.77
N ASN A 70 5.11 15.92 7.66
CA ASN A 70 4.25 15.22 8.63
C ASN A 70 3.29 14.21 7.99
N ARG A 71 2.81 14.45 6.76
CA ARG A 71 1.95 13.50 6.03
C ARG A 71 2.72 12.40 5.30
N ARG A 72 4.04 12.51 5.16
CA ARG A 72 4.89 11.55 4.45
C ARG A 72 5.60 10.58 5.40
N THR A 73 5.77 10.97 6.66
CA THR A 73 6.52 10.21 7.66
C THR A 73 5.68 9.97 8.90
N VAL A 74 6.06 8.98 9.70
CA VAL A 74 5.53 8.79 11.07
C VAL A 74 6.61 9.12 12.07
N ASN A 75 6.28 9.81 13.16
CA ASN A 75 7.23 10.25 14.19
C ASN A 75 7.62 9.08 15.11
N ARG A 76 8.47 8.17 14.61
CA ARG A 76 9.11 7.08 15.36
C ARG A 76 10.38 6.62 14.62
N ALA A 77 11.18 5.77 15.26
CA ALA A 77 12.28 5.07 14.59
C ALA A 77 11.77 4.28 13.37
N TYR A 78 12.50 4.38 12.25
CA TYR A 78 12.16 3.77 10.96
C TYR A 78 10.76 4.12 10.40
N GLY A 79 10.23 5.30 10.77
CA GLY A 79 8.94 5.79 10.33
C GLY A 79 8.84 5.89 8.80
N GLY A 80 7.86 5.19 8.21
CA GLY A 80 7.64 5.16 6.77
C GLY A 80 8.37 4.04 6.02
N VAL A 81 9.17 3.23 6.71
CA VAL A 81 9.82 2.04 6.15
C VAL A 81 9.31 0.78 6.83
N LEU A 82 9.26 0.77 8.17
CA LEU A 82 8.85 -0.39 8.94
C LEU A 82 7.46 -0.19 9.58
N SER A 83 6.74 -1.30 9.77
CA SER A 83 5.52 -1.36 10.58
C SER A 83 5.84 -1.19 12.07
N GLY A 84 4.87 -0.76 12.88
CA GLY A 84 5.07 -0.58 14.32
C GLY A 84 5.46 -1.88 15.03
N SER A 85 4.93 -3.03 14.60
CA SER A 85 5.29 -4.34 15.15
C SER A 85 6.74 -4.73 14.86
N ALA A 86 7.16 -4.59 13.60
CA ALA A 86 8.53 -4.91 13.19
C ALA A 86 9.58 -4.01 13.84
N VAL A 87 9.21 -2.78 14.20
CA VAL A 87 10.09 -1.89 14.97
C VAL A 87 10.25 -2.39 16.41
N ARG A 88 9.15 -2.84 17.06
CA ARG A 88 9.21 -3.40 18.42
C ARG A 88 10.04 -4.69 18.48
N GLU A 89 9.83 -5.60 17.54
CA GLU A 89 10.62 -6.84 17.44
C GLU A 89 12.11 -6.55 17.30
N ARG A 90 12.50 -5.58 16.46
CA ARG A 90 13.90 -5.16 16.33
C ARG A 90 14.47 -4.61 17.63
N PHE A 91 13.76 -3.71 18.31
CA PHE A 91 14.21 -3.19 19.59
C PHE A 91 14.41 -4.33 20.61
N VAL A 92 13.49 -5.28 20.70
CA VAL A 92 13.63 -6.43 21.61
C VAL A 92 14.84 -7.30 21.24
N LEU A 93 15.05 -7.58 19.95
CA LEU A 93 16.22 -8.33 19.48
C LEU A 93 17.53 -7.62 19.81
N ASP A 94 17.63 -6.32 19.50
CA ASP A 94 18.83 -5.51 19.76
C ASP A 94 19.14 -5.43 21.26
N HIS A 95 18.13 -5.19 22.10
CA HIS A 95 18.31 -5.16 23.56
C HIS A 95 18.64 -6.54 24.15
N SER A 96 18.06 -7.63 23.63
CA SER A 96 18.34 -9.00 24.14
C SER A 96 19.78 -9.46 23.88
N CYS A 97 20.37 -9.05 22.75
CA CYS A 97 21.79 -9.28 22.46
C CYS A 97 22.72 -8.47 23.37
N LEU A 98 22.31 -7.28 23.80
CA LEU A 98 23.10 -6.41 24.70
C LEU A 98 23.06 -6.86 26.17
N PHE A 99 22.01 -7.57 26.60
CA PHE A 99 21.85 -8.03 27.99
C PHE A 99 22.29 -9.50 28.25
N GLY A 100 22.88 -10.19 27.26
CA GLY A 100 23.63 -11.43 27.52
C GLY A 100 22.82 -12.70 27.81
N GLY A 101 21.68 -12.92 27.14
CA GLY A 101 20.83 -14.10 27.35
C GLY A 101 20.46 -14.87 26.07
N ARG A 102 21.36 -15.73 25.57
CA ARG A 102 21.17 -16.77 24.53
C ARG A 102 20.55 -16.36 23.18
N ALA A 103 21.43 -16.30 22.18
CA ALA A 103 21.16 -16.19 20.74
C ALA A 103 20.36 -17.35 20.08
N LYS A 104 19.50 -18.09 20.80
CA LYS A 104 18.86 -19.34 20.29
C LYS A 104 17.38 -19.24 19.90
N ASN A 105 16.72 -18.09 20.06
CA ASN A 105 15.29 -17.96 19.75
C ASN A 105 14.98 -17.02 18.57
N CYS A 106 15.96 -16.68 17.73
CA CYS A 106 15.78 -15.75 16.62
C CYS A 106 15.21 -16.40 15.33
N GLU A 107 15.30 -17.72 15.17
CA GLU A 107 14.78 -18.40 13.97
C GLU A 107 13.27 -18.68 14.01
N LYS A 108 12.66 -18.79 15.18
CA LYS A 108 11.24 -19.17 15.31
C LYS A 108 10.24 -18.07 14.98
N GLY A 109 10.63 -16.79 15.05
CA GLY A 109 9.71 -15.68 14.80
C GLY A 109 9.38 -15.44 13.32
N LEU A 110 10.18 -15.99 12.39
CA LEU A 110 9.94 -15.82 10.95
C LEU A 110 8.93 -16.84 10.42
N GLU A 111 8.94 -18.06 10.97
CA GLU A 111 8.07 -19.18 10.56
C GLU A 111 6.59 -18.93 10.93
N ASP A 112 6.33 -18.35 12.11
CA ASP A 112 4.96 -18.09 12.60
C ASP A 112 4.14 -17.14 11.71
N SER A 113 4.81 -16.24 10.97
CA SER A 113 4.14 -15.28 10.09
C SER A 113 3.84 -15.82 8.69
N GLU A 114 4.64 -16.80 8.24
CA GLU A 114 4.40 -17.50 6.98
C GLU A 114 3.29 -18.55 7.13
N ASP A 115 3.19 -19.19 8.29
CA ASP A 115 2.20 -20.26 8.54
C ASP A 115 0.78 -19.73 8.67
N GLN A 116 0.57 -18.55 9.28
CA GLN A 116 -0.75 -17.89 9.28
C GLN A 116 -1.17 -17.42 7.87
N GLY A 117 -0.22 -17.01 7.04
CA GLY A 117 -0.46 -16.63 5.65
C GLY A 117 -0.82 -17.83 4.75
N LYS A 118 -0.15 -18.98 4.95
CA LYS A 118 -0.41 -20.22 4.21
C LYS A 118 -1.73 -20.88 4.67
N ALA A 119 -2.03 -20.86 5.98
CA ALA A 119 -3.29 -21.39 6.53
C ALA A 119 -4.52 -20.63 6.00
N SER A 120 -4.49 -19.30 6.01
CA SER A 120 -5.60 -18.46 5.51
C SER A 120 -5.82 -18.59 3.98
N LEU A 121 -4.75 -18.77 3.19
CA LEU A 121 -4.85 -19.04 1.74
C LEU A 121 -5.41 -20.44 1.43
N LYS A 122 -5.13 -21.42 2.29
CA LYS A 122 -5.63 -22.80 2.16
C LYS A 122 -7.12 -22.89 2.50
N GLU A 123 -7.56 -22.16 3.52
CA GLU A 123 -8.96 -22.10 3.97
C GLU A 123 -9.87 -21.30 3.00
N LEU A 124 -9.32 -20.29 2.31
CA LEU A 124 -10.04 -19.59 1.24
C LEU A 124 -10.18 -20.44 -0.03
N ARG A 125 -9.23 -21.34 -0.31
CA ARG A 125 -9.27 -22.25 -1.46
C ARG A 125 -10.17 -23.46 -1.27
N SER A 126 -10.42 -23.90 -0.04
CA SER A 126 -11.32 -25.03 0.26
C SER A 126 -12.81 -24.62 0.37
N ARG A 127 -13.09 -23.32 0.45
CA ARG A 127 -14.44 -22.74 0.43
C ARG A 127 -14.92 -22.33 -0.97
N SER A 128 -14.09 -22.56 -1.99
CA SER A 128 -14.39 -22.36 -3.42
C SER A 128 -14.65 -23.72 -4.07
#